data_AF-A0A556B6X8-F1
#
_entry.id   AF-A0A556B6X8-F1
#
_cell.length_a   1.000
_cell.length_b   1.000
_cell.length_c   1.000
_cell.angle_alpha   90.00
_cell.angle_beta   90.00
_cell.angle_gamma   90.00
#
_symmetry.space_group_name_H-M   'P 1'
#
loop_
_entity.id
_entity.type
_entity.pdbx_description
1 polymer ?
#
loop_
_entity_poly.entity_id
_entity_poly.type
_entity_poly.pdbx_seq_one_letter_code
_entity_poly.pdbx_strand_id
1 'polypeptide(L)'
;KQTNEGPFTSKRIEKLHQKRYLKIKDVFHKVSHHIVKLAQEEEVCKIVIGQNKSWKQETNMGKRNNQSFCHIPHNLLIQMITYKANAVGIQVVVTEESYTSKASFLDNDFIPTYGENDQNTTFSGKR
;
A
#
# COMPACT_ATOMS: atom_id res chain seq x y z
N LYS A 1 -5.62 10.54 -43.34
CA LYS A 1 -5.77 11.36 -42.11
C LYS A 1 -4.81 10.75 -41.08
N GLN A 2 -3.74 11.45 -40.70
CA GLN A 2 -2.85 10.97 -39.64
C GLN A 2 -3.63 10.94 -38.32
N THR A 3 -3.61 9.80 -37.64
CA THR A 3 -4.07 9.66 -36.27
C THR A 3 -3.13 10.46 -35.38
N ASN A 4 -3.66 11.44 -34.64
CA ASN A 4 -2.87 12.17 -33.65
C ASN A 4 -2.53 11.21 -32.51
N GLU A 5 -1.40 10.52 -32.65
CA GLU A 5 -0.81 9.67 -31.61
C GLU A 5 -0.05 10.56 -30.63
N GLY A 6 -0.75 11.00 -29.59
CA GLY A 6 -0.20 11.76 -28.48
C GLY A 6 -1.05 11.58 -27.22
N PRO A 7 -0.51 11.83 -26.02
CA PRO A 7 -1.27 11.70 -24.78
C PRO A 7 -2.47 12.66 -24.83
N PHE A 8 -3.69 12.11 -24.76
CA PHE A 8 -4.95 12.87 -24.70
C PHE A 8 -5.07 13.63 -23.36
N THR A 9 -4.26 14.67 -23.22
CA THR A 9 -4.14 15.48 -22.01
C THR A 9 -4.45 16.93 -22.37
N SER A 10 -5.11 17.63 -21.46
CA SER A 10 -5.37 19.07 -21.58
C SER A 10 -4.88 19.76 -20.32
N LYS A 11 -4.57 21.06 -20.42
CA LYS A 11 -4.22 21.89 -19.25
C LYS A 11 -5.23 21.78 -18.11
N ARG A 12 -6.51 21.53 -18.43
CA ARG A 12 -7.58 21.31 -17.43
C ARG A 12 -7.44 19.96 -16.74
N ILE A 13 -7.16 18.90 -17.50
CA ILE A 13 -6.94 17.54 -16.98
C ILE A 13 -5.70 17.52 -16.07
N GLU A 14 -4.60 18.13 -16.50
CA GLU A 14 -3.37 18.25 -15.70
C GLU A 14 -3.60 18.96 -14.36
N LYS A 15 -4.31 20.11 -14.37
CA LYS A 15 -4.67 20.83 -13.13
C LYS A 15 -5.52 19.97 -12.18
N LEU A 16 -6.45 19.17 -12.71
CA LEU A 16 -7.24 18.24 -11.90
C LEU A 16 -6.38 17.14 -11.29
N HIS A 17 -5.46 16.55 -12.05
CA HIS A 17 -4.51 15.55 -11.54
C HIS A 17 -3.60 16.14 -10.47
N GLN A 18 -3.07 17.34 -10.67
CA GLN A 18 -2.23 18.03 -9.69
C GLN A 18 -2.98 18.30 -8.39
N LYS A 19 -4.22 18.83 -8.47
CA LYS A 19 -5.05 19.08 -7.29
C LYS A 19 -5.35 17.79 -6.52
N ARG A 20 -5.63 16.69 -7.23
CA ARG A 20 -5.82 15.38 -6.62
C ARG A 20 -4.54 14.88 -5.95
N TYR A 21 -3.41 14.96 -6.64
CA TYR A 21 -2.11 14.55 -6.11
C TYR A 21 -1.76 15.30 -4.83
N LEU A 22 -1.94 16.63 -4.80
CA LEU A 22 -1.68 17.44 -3.61
C LEU A 22 -2.58 17.05 -2.42
N LYS A 23 -3.86 16.76 -2.65
CA LYS A 23 -4.77 16.27 -1.61
C LYS A 23 -4.32 14.92 -1.05
N ILE A 24 -3.96 13.98 -1.91
CA ILE A 24 -3.47 12.66 -1.50
C ILE A 24 -2.17 12.82 -0.71
N LYS A 25 -1.26 13.66 -1.19
CA LYS A 25 0.02 13.94 -0.53
C LYS A 25 -0.18 14.53 0.88
N ASP A 26 -1.10 15.48 1.04
CA ASP A 26 -1.45 16.05 2.36
C ASP A 26 -1.98 14.98 3.32
N VAL A 27 -2.93 14.16 2.87
CA VAL A 27 -3.46 13.04 3.65
C VAL A 27 -2.33 12.08 4.06
N PHE A 28 -1.44 11.73 3.14
CA PHE A 28 -0.32 10.83 3.44
C PHE A 28 0.66 11.43 4.44
N HIS A 29 0.92 12.74 4.38
CA HIS A 29 1.74 13.40 5.40
C HIS A 29 1.08 13.34 6.79
N LYS A 30 -0.23 13.56 6.89
CA LYS A 30 -0.96 13.45 8.15
C LYS A 30 -0.96 12.03 8.70
N VAL A 31 -1.30 11.06 7.86
CA VAL A 31 -1.35 9.63 8.23
C VAL A 31 0.03 9.14 8.66
N SER A 32 1.07 9.38 7.86
CA SER A 32 2.43 8.94 8.21
C SER A 32 2.96 9.57 9.49
N HIS A 33 2.62 10.83 9.77
CA HIS A 33 2.97 11.46 11.04
C HIS A 33 2.23 10.82 12.21
N HIS A 34 0.93 10.56 12.04
CA HIS A 34 0.10 9.95 13.08
C HIS A 34 0.58 8.53 13.43
N ILE A 35 0.92 7.71 12.43
CA ILE A 35 1.46 6.36 12.64
C ILE A 35 2.77 6.40 13.44
N VAL A 36 3.70 7.28 13.06
CA VAL A 36 4.99 7.40 13.74
C VAL A 36 4.82 7.94 15.17
N LYS A 37 3.90 8.89 15.36
CA LYS A 37 3.57 9.42 16.69
C LYS A 37 3.00 8.32 17.60
N LEU A 38 2.04 7.55 17.09
CA LEU A 38 1.47 6.43 17.84
C LEU A 38 2.54 5.39 18.19
N ALA A 39 3.42 5.06 17.24
CA ALA A 39 4.52 4.13 17.50
C ALA A 39 5.50 4.65 18.57
N GLN A 40 5.70 5.97 18.69
CA GLN A 40 6.50 6.56 19.76
C GLN A 40 5.79 6.50 21.12
N GLU A 41 4.49 6.82 21.15
CA GLU A 41 3.68 6.79 22.36
C GLU A 41 3.61 5.36 22.95
N GLU A 42 3.62 4.35 22.09
CA GLU A 42 3.61 2.92 22.46
C GLU A 42 5.04 2.33 22.60
N GLU A 43 6.09 3.15 22.54
CA GLU A 43 7.51 2.73 22.65
C GLU A 43 7.92 1.61 21.67
N VAL A 44 7.36 1.63 20.46
CA VAL A 44 7.61 0.62 19.42
C VAL A 44 8.93 0.88 18.69
N CYS A 45 9.84 -0.08 18.77
CA CYS A 45 11.14 0.00 18.09
C CYS A 45 11.09 -0.34 16.59
N LYS A 46 10.08 -1.09 16.13
CA LYS A 46 10.03 -1.65 14.78
C LYS A 46 8.62 -1.66 14.20
N ILE A 47 8.46 -1.11 13.00
CA ILE A 47 7.24 -1.16 12.19
C ILE A 47 7.47 -2.13 11.03
N VAL A 48 6.61 -3.13 10.89
CA VAL A 48 6.60 -4.03 9.73
C VAL A 48 5.47 -3.62 8.79
N ILE A 49 5.78 -3.47 7.50
CA ILE A 49 4.81 -3.07 6.48
C ILE A 49 4.76 -4.13 5.38
N GLY A 50 3.61 -4.77 5.24
CA GLY A 50 3.30 -5.62 4.11
C GLY A 50 3.18 -4.85 2.81
N GLN A 51 3.93 -5.27 1.79
CA GLN A 51 3.76 -4.82 0.42
C GLN A 51 3.74 -6.01 -0.54
N ASN A 52 2.56 -6.30 -1.10
CA ASN A 52 2.46 -7.22 -2.22
C ASN A 52 2.76 -6.47 -3.54
N LYS A 53 3.77 -6.90 -4.30
CA LYS A 53 4.22 -6.23 -5.52
C LYS A 53 3.16 -6.25 -6.65
N SER A 54 2.25 -7.22 -6.66
CA SER A 54 1.33 -7.47 -7.78
C SER A 54 -0.15 -7.22 -7.47
N TRP A 55 -0.51 -6.84 -6.25
CA TRP A 55 -1.91 -6.64 -5.84
C TRP A 55 -2.69 -5.56 -6.60
N LYS A 56 -2.02 -4.66 -7.33
CA LYS A 56 -2.70 -3.59 -8.06
C LYS A 56 -3.31 -4.02 -9.39
N GLN A 57 -2.89 -5.16 -9.97
CA GLN A 57 -3.29 -5.49 -11.35
C GLN A 57 -4.54 -6.37 -11.43
N GLU A 58 -4.87 -7.15 -10.39
CA GLU A 58 -5.94 -8.18 -10.48
C GLU A 58 -6.77 -8.34 -9.20
N THR A 59 -7.11 -7.24 -8.52
CA THR A 59 -8.04 -7.36 -7.39
C THR A 59 -9.46 -7.56 -7.90
N ASN A 60 -10.13 -8.66 -7.53
CA ASN A 60 -11.51 -8.92 -7.94
C ASN A 60 -12.50 -8.20 -7.00
N MET A 61 -12.27 -6.90 -6.72
CA MET A 61 -13.06 -6.08 -5.77
C MET A 61 -14.16 -5.24 -6.45
N GLY A 62 -14.42 -5.48 -7.73
CA GLY A 62 -15.41 -4.74 -8.52
C GLY A 62 -14.87 -3.45 -9.14
N LYS A 63 -15.41 -3.05 -10.30
CA LYS A 63 -14.88 -1.98 -11.17
C LYS A 63 -14.59 -0.64 -10.44
N ARG A 64 -15.51 -0.18 -9.59
CA ARG A 64 -15.37 1.13 -8.89
C ARG A 64 -14.28 1.10 -7.82
N ASN A 65 -14.15 -0.01 -7.11
CA ASN A 65 -13.18 -0.12 -6.03
C ASN A 65 -11.76 -0.29 -6.60
N ASN A 66 -11.61 -1.14 -7.63
CA ASN A 66 -10.36 -1.30 -8.37
C ASN A 66 -9.86 0.03 -8.94
N GLN A 67 -10.75 0.83 -9.55
CA GLN A 67 -10.36 2.13 -10.09
C GLN A 67 -9.83 3.05 -8.99
N SER A 68 -10.47 3.10 -7.83
CA SER A 68 -9.99 3.94 -6.72
C SER A 68 -8.65 3.45 -6.18
N PHE A 69 -8.52 2.14 -5.99
CA PHE A 69 -7.38 1.47 -5.38
C PHE A 69 -6.12 1.48 -6.25
N CYS A 70 -6.24 1.18 -7.55
CA CYS A 70 -5.12 1.26 -8.49
C CYS A 70 -4.48 2.65 -8.52
N HIS A 71 -5.30 3.70 -8.33
CA HIS A 71 -4.85 5.08 -8.37
C HIS A 71 -4.27 5.60 -7.04
N ILE A 72 -4.24 4.80 -5.97
CA ILE A 72 -3.61 5.18 -4.71
C ILE A 72 -2.10 4.84 -4.77
N PRO A 73 -1.20 5.82 -4.55
CA PRO A 73 0.24 5.60 -4.62
C PRO A 73 0.77 5.01 -3.31
N HIS A 74 0.46 3.75 -3.01
CA HIS A 74 0.90 3.08 -1.77
C HIS A 74 2.40 3.15 -1.48
N ASN A 75 3.26 3.04 -2.50
CA ASN A 75 4.71 3.18 -2.34
C ASN A 75 5.08 4.54 -1.74
N LEU A 76 4.36 5.61 -2.11
CA LEU A 76 4.60 6.95 -1.56
C LEU A 76 4.27 6.99 -0.07
N LEU A 77 3.19 6.33 0.36
CA LEU A 77 2.83 6.24 1.77
C LEU A 77 3.90 5.47 2.57
N ILE A 78 4.36 4.32 2.04
CA ILE A 78 5.40 3.50 2.67
C ILE A 78 6.69 4.30 2.81
N GLN A 79 7.11 4.99 1.75
CA GLN A 79 8.28 5.89 1.79
C GLN A 79 8.10 6.98 2.85
N MET A 80 6.91 7.58 2.94
CA MET A 80 6.62 8.62 3.93
C MET A 80 6.70 8.13 5.37
N ILE A 81 6.18 6.93 5.64
CA ILE A 81 6.30 6.29 6.96
C ILE A 81 7.76 5.97 7.25
N THR A 82 8.46 5.37 6.29
CA THR A 82 9.86 4.95 6.43
C THR A 82 10.77 6.10 6.82
N TYR A 83 10.75 7.22 6.08
CA TYR A 83 11.65 8.32 6.40
C TYR A 83 11.32 8.98 7.75
N LYS A 84 10.02 9.07 8.11
CA LYS A 84 9.60 9.68 9.39
C LYS A 84 9.91 8.79 10.58
N ALA A 85 9.69 7.50 10.45
CA ALA A 85 10.01 6.51 11.48
C ALA A 85 11.54 6.48 11.73
N ASN A 86 12.32 6.39 10.65
CA ASN A 86 13.78 6.42 10.73
C ASN A 86 14.31 7.71 11.38
N ALA A 87 13.66 8.86 11.12
CA ALA A 87 14.05 10.14 11.72
C ALA A 87 13.90 10.17 13.25
N VAL A 88 13.12 9.26 13.82
CA VAL A 88 12.92 9.14 15.27
C VAL A 88 13.43 7.80 15.81
N GLY A 89 14.29 7.13 15.05
CA GLY A 89 14.96 5.91 15.47
C GLY A 89 14.12 4.63 15.40
N ILE A 90 12.92 4.68 14.80
CA ILE A 90 12.06 3.50 14.61
C ILE A 90 12.44 2.81 13.31
N GLN A 91 12.75 1.51 13.38
CA GLN A 91 13.12 0.73 12.20
C GLN A 91 11.88 0.33 11.40
N VAL A 92 11.88 0.55 10.08
CA VAL A 92 10.82 0.07 9.19
C VAL A 92 11.31 -1.08 8.33
N VAL A 93 10.58 -2.20 8.33
CA VAL A 93 10.86 -3.37 7.50
C VAL A 93 9.68 -3.58 6.55
N VAL A 94 9.96 -3.63 5.25
CA VAL A 94 8.93 -3.92 4.24
C VAL A 94 9.00 -5.41 3.91
N THR A 95 7.91 -6.14 4.10
CA THR A 95 7.79 -7.59 3.88
C THR A 95 6.79 -7.88 2.77
N GLU A 96 6.96 -8.99 2.05
CA GLU A 96 6.01 -9.41 1.01
C GLU A 96 4.84 -10.17 1.65
N GLU A 97 3.67 -9.52 1.73
CA GLU A 97 2.47 -10.07 2.36
C GLU A 97 1.45 -10.54 1.33
N SER A 98 1.69 -11.71 0.73
CA SER A 98 0.78 -12.28 -0.28
C SER A 98 -0.46 -12.97 0.30
N TYR A 99 -0.48 -13.24 1.61
CA TYR A 99 -1.51 -14.07 2.25
C TYR A 99 -2.09 -13.55 3.59
N THR A 100 -1.65 -12.39 4.08
CA THR A 100 -2.09 -11.85 5.41
C THR A 100 -3.54 -11.35 5.45
N SER A 101 -4.19 -11.17 4.30
CA SER A 101 -5.64 -10.91 4.20
C SER A 101 -6.52 -12.16 4.32
N LYS A 102 -5.91 -13.35 4.37
CA LYS A 102 -6.58 -14.66 4.52
C LYS A 102 -6.14 -15.43 5.76
N ALA A 103 -4.97 -15.12 6.31
CA ALA A 103 -4.42 -15.77 7.49
C ALA A 103 -5.01 -15.15 8.77
N SER A 104 -5.55 -16.00 9.64
CA SER A 104 -6.01 -15.61 10.97
C SER A 104 -4.81 -15.62 11.94
N PHE A 105 -4.48 -14.48 12.54
CA PHE A 105 -3.43 -14.39 13.56
C PHE A 105 -3.71 -15.30 14.76
N LEU A 106 -5.00 -15.53 15.07
CA LEU A 106 -5.43 -16.38 16.19
C LEU A 106 -5.16 -17.87 15.96
N ASP A 107 -5.14 -18.31 14.70
CA ASP A 107 -5.02 -19.72 14.33
C ASP A 107 -3.56 -20.13 14.03
N ASN A 108 -2.61 -19.21 14.23
CA ASN A 108 -1.17 -19.44 14.04
C ASN A 108 -0.82 -19.92 12.61
N ASP A 109 -1.61 -19.49 11.62
CA ASP A 109 -1.46 -19.89 10.22
C ASP A 109 -0.09 -19.46 9.67
N PHE A 110 0.62 -20.41 9.08
CA PHE A 110 1.90 -20.16 8.40
C PHE A 110 1.67 -19.20 7.22
N ILE A 111 2.45 -18.11 7.16
CA ILE A 111 2.38 -17.11 6.09
C ILE A 111 3.50 -17.43 5.08
N PRO A 112 3.20 -18.11 3.95
CA PRO A 112 4.23 -18.40 2.96
C PRO A 112 4.63 -17.12 2.20
N THR A 113 5.91 -17.03 1.86
CA THR A 113 6.43 -16.09 0.86
C THR A 113 5.99 -16.54 -0.54
N TYR A 114 5.53 -15.59 -1.36
CA TYR A 114 5.04 -15.89 -2.70
C TYR A 114 6.18 -16.39 -3.59
N GLY A 115 6.09 -17.65 -4.04
CA GLY A 115 7.01 -18.24 -5.02
C GLY A 115 7.98 -19.32 -4.53
N GLU A 116 8.13 -19.57 -3.23
CA GLU A 116 9.01 -20.66 -2.74
C GLU A 116 8.26 -21.89 -2.21
N ASN A 117 7.07 -21.72 -1.61
CA ASN A 117 6.31 -22.82 -1.00
C ASN A 117 4.80 -22.68 -1.26
N ASP A 118 4.40 -22.71 -2.54
CA ASP A 118 3.00 -22.53 -2.96
C ASP A 118 2.19 -23.85 -3.01
N GLN A 119 2.78 -24.96 -2.55
CA GLN A 119 2.15 -26.28 -2.59
C GLN A 119 1.51 -26.61 -1.23
N ASN A 120 0.21 -26.31 -1.12
CA ASN A 120 -0.73 -26.79 -0.09
C ASN A 120 -0.82 -26.02 1.25
N THR A 121 -0.96 -24.69 1.24
CA THR A 121 -1.44 -23.96 2.42
C THR A 121 -2.95 -23.76 2.39
N THR A 122 -3.68 -24.50 3.23
CA THR A 122 -5.09 -24.26 3.56
C THR A 122 -5.17 -23.17 4.64
N PHE A 123 -5.65 -21.98 4.27
CA PHE A 123 -5.90 -20.90 5.23
C PHE A 123 -7.23 -21.12 5.96
N SER A 124 -7.23 -20.94 7.28
CA SER A 124 -8.40 -21.23 8.14
C SER A 124 -9.45 -20.10 8.19
N GLY A 125 -9.10 -18.91 7.68
CA GLY A 125 -9.95 -17.72 7.72
C GLY A 125 -11.29 -17.89 6.99
N LYS A 126 -12.41 -17.82 7.72
CA LYS A 126 -13.77 -17.78 7.15
C LYS A 126 -14.21 -16.33 6.88
N ARG A 127 -14.90 -16.15 5.76
CA ARG A 127 -15.57 -14.90 5.34
C ARG A 127 -16.91 -14.70 6.03
#